data_AF-A0A4Y2M2Q2-F1
#
_entry.id   AF-A0A4Y2M2Q2-F1
#
_cell.length_a   1.000
_cell.length_b   1.000
_cell.length_c   1.000
_cell.angle_alpha   90.00
_cell.angle_beta   90.00
_cell.angle_gamma   90.00
#
_symmetry.space_group_name_H-M   'P 1'
#
loop_
_entity.id
_entity.type
_entity.pdbx_description
1 polymer ?
#
loop_
_entity_poly.entity_id
_entity_poly.type
_entity_poly.pdbx_seq_one_letter_code
_entity_poly.pdbx_strand_id
1 'polypeptide(L)'
;MRTEEITKSQYRLADHNTVYMAEVFAIHKSIDYIPDHELNDVKIVSDSRSALMAVESLSDNREFIWQIKKRLKDREGNKLMWVRAHKAEMGY
;
A
#
# COMPACT_ATOMS: atom_id res chain seq x y z
N MET A 1 -6.32 -20.12 9.27
CA MET A 1 -5.15 -20.18 8.37
C MET A 1 -4.09 -19.26 8.94
N ARG A 2 -2.89 -19.77 9.22
CA ARG A 2 -1.76 -18.94 9.64
C ARG A 2 -1.20 -18.28 8.38
N THR A 3 -1.32 -16.96 8.26
CA THR A 3 -0.64 -16.22 7.20
C THR A 3 0.84 -16.23 7.53
N GLU A 4 1.61 -17.05 6.84
CA GLU A 4 3.06 -17.05 6.95
C GLU A 4 3.60 -15.86 6.15
N GLU A 5 4.45 -15.04 6.78
CA GLU A 5 5.17 -13.97 6.10
C GLU A 5 6.19 -14.63 5.16
N ILE A 6 5.94 -14.58 3.86
CA ILE A 6 6.78 -15.22 2.84
C ILE A 6 8.03 -14.36 2.55
N THR A 7 7.89 -13.04 2.66
CA THR A 7 8.95 -12.08 2.33
C THR A 7 8.76 -10.79 3.12
N LYS A 8 9.86 -10.07 3.33
CA LYS A 8 9.89 -8.79 4.04
C LYS A 8 10.88 -7.84 3.39
N SER A 9 10.40 -6.63 3.09
CA SER A 9 11.20 -5.54 2.54
C SER A 9 11.07 -4.30 3.42
N GLN A 10 12.18 -3.59 3.66
CA GLN A 10 12.22 -2.37 4.46
C GLN A 10 13.01 -1.30 3.72
N TYR A 11 12.53 -0.05 3.79
CA TYR A 11 13.15 1.09 3.12
C TYR A 11 13.33 2.23 4.13
N ARG A 12 14.54 2.79 4.22
CA ARG A 12 14.81 3.96 5.07
C ARG A 12 14.42 5.23 4.30
N LEU A 13 13.56 6.02 4.93
CA LEU A 13 13.22 7.36 4.47
C LEU A 13 14.04 8.41 5.21
N ALA A 14 14.10 9.62 4.64
CA ALA A 14 14.77 10.74 5.27
C ALA A 14 14.08 11.13 6.59
N ASP A 15 14.84 11.66 7.55
CA ASP A 15 14.35 11.93 8.90
C ASP A 15 13.24 12.99 8.97
N HIS A 16 13.12 13.81 7.93
CA HIS A 16 12.08 14.83 7.81
C HIS A 16 10.77 14.32 7.19
N ASN A 17 10.67 13.03 6.84
CA ASN A 17 9.45 12.48 6.25
C ASN A 17 8.38 12.23 7.31
N THR A 18 7.14 12.56 6.96
CA THR A 18 5.99 12.28 7.82
C THR A 18 5.60 10.81 7.76
N VAL A 19 4.89 10.32 8.77
CA VAL A 19 4.30 8.97 8.77
C VAL A 19 3.41 8.77 7.53
N TYR A 20 2.61 9.78 7.17
CA TYR A 20 1.79 9.77 5.97
C TYR A 20 2.63 9.54 4.69
N MET A 21 3.76 10.23 4.55
CA MET A 21 4.67 10.02 3.40
C MET A 21 5.23 8.60 3.39
N ALA A 22 5.53 8.04 4.56
CA ALA A 22 6.01 6.66 4.67
C ALA A 22 4.94 5.64 4.25
N GLU A 23 3.68 5.85 4.65
CA GLU A 23 2.56 4.97 4.30
C GLU A 23 2.25 5.00 2.80
N VAL A 24 2.22 6.20 2.19
CA VAL A 24 2.04 6.36 0.74
C VAL A 24 3.22 5.72 -0.02
N PHE A 25 4.44 5.90 0.48
CA PHE A 25 5.63 5.28 -0.12
C PHE A 25 5.60 3.75 -0.03
N ALA A 26 5.09 3.19 1.08
CA ALA A 26 4.91 1.76 1.23
C ALA A 26 3.91 1.21 0.19
N ILE A 27 2.79 1.91 -0.05
CA ILE A 27 1.85 1.54 -1.12
C ILE A 27 2.52 1.57 -2.49
N HIS A 28 3.29 2.62 -2.79
CA HIS A 28 4.06 2.72 -4.04
C HIS A 28 5.00 1.53 -4.22
N LYS A 29 5.76 1.16 -3.18
CA LYS A 29 6.67 0.01 -3.24
C LYS A 29 5.95 -1.32 -3.37
N SER A 30 4.80 -1.49 -2.73
CA SER A 30 3.97 -2.68 -2.92
C SER A 30 3.45 -2.80 -4.37
N ILE A 31 3.16 -1.69 -5.03
CA ILE A 31 2.74 -1.69 -6.45
C ILE A 31 3.90 -2.03 -7.38
N ASP A 32 5.09 -1.48 -7.13
CA ASP A 32 6.31 -1.82 -7.89
C ASP A 32 6.69 -3.30 -7.71
N TYR A 33 6.46 -3.87 -6.52
CA TYR A 33 6.80 -5.26 -6.21
C TYR A 33 6.04 -6.28 -7.06
N ILE A 34 4.78 -5.98 -7.44
CA ILE A 34 3.89 -6.89 -8.17
C ILE A 34 4.47 -7.30 -9.54
N PRO A 35 4.81 -6.39 -10.47
CA PRO A 35 5.48 -6.75 -11.71
C PRO A 35 6.82 -7.43 -11.51
N ASP A 36 7.63 -6.95 -10.56
CA ASP A 36 8.98 -7.46 -10.33
C ASP A 36 8.99 -8.94 -9.92
N HIS A 37 7.84 -9.45 -9.44
CA HIS A 37 7.65 -10.83 -9.01
C HIS A 37 6.51 -11.55 -9.75
N GLU A 38 6.07 -11.02 -10.90
CA GLU A 38 5.07 -11.64 -11.78
C GLU A 38 3.74 -12.00 -11.08
N LEU A 39 3.33 -11.22 -10.08
CA LEU A 39 2.12 -11.47 -9.31
C LEU A 39 0.85 -10.96 -10.03
N ASN A 40 -0.26 -11.66 -9.86
CA ASN A 40 -1.57 -11.34 -10.43
C ASN A 40 -2.68 -11.36 -9.35
N ASP A 41 -3.75 -10.57 -9.53
CA ASP A 41 -4.90 -10.45 -8.60
C ASP A 41 -4.48 -10.18 -7.14
N VAL A 42 -3.57 -9.22 -6.94
CA VAL A 42 -2.97 -8.95 -5.63
C VAL A 42 -3.85 -8.02 -4.80
N LYS A 43 -3.99 -8.35 -3.52
CA LYS A 43 -4.59 -7.47 -2.49
C LYS A 43 -3.49 -6.76 -1.71
N ILE A 44 -3.40 -5.44 -1.88
CA ILE A 44 -2.52 -4.59 -1.07
C ILE A 44 -3.31 -4.11 0.13
N VAL A 45 -2.86 -4.47 1.32
CA VAL A 45 -3.53 -4.17 2.58
C VAL A 45 -2.74 -3.09 3.32
N SER A 46 -3.42 -2.03 3.76
CA SER A 46 -2.81 -0.96 4.56
C SER A 46 -3.73 -0.57 5.72
N ASP A 47 -3.13 -0.26 6.87
CA ASP A 47 -3.82 0.31 8.02
C ASP A 47 -3.97 1.83 7.95
N SER A 48 -3.27 2.47 7.02
CA SER A 48 -3.36 3.91 6.77
C SER A 48 -4.58 4.27 5.93
N ARG A 49 -5.64 4.70 6.61
CA ARG A 49 -6.84 5.21 5.94
C ARG A 49 -6.55 6.46 5.09
N SER A 50 -5.66 7.35 5.57
CA SER A 50 -5.32 8.59 4.88
C SER A 50 -4.53 8.35 3.60
N ALA A 51 -3.58 7.41 3.61
CA ALA A 51 -2.82 7.05 2.42
C ALA A 51 -3.73 6.42 1.35
N LEU A 52 -4.61 5.49 1.75
CA LEU A 52 -5.59 4.88 0.85
C LEU A 52 -6.53 5.91 0.23
N MET A 53 -7.09 6.82 1.04
CA MET A 53 -7.95 7.91 0.54
C MET A 53 -7.23 8.81 -0.47
N ALA A 54 -5.95 9.10 -0.27
CA ALA A 54 -5.19 9.91 -1.22
C ALA A 54 -5.01 9.21 -2.58
N VAL A 55 -4.74 7.90 -2.56
CA VAL A 55 -4.59 7.08 -3.76
C VAL A 55 -5.94 6.85 -4.46
N GLU A 56 -7.05 6.73 -3.73
CA GLU A 56 -8.38 6.56 -4.33
C GLU A 56 -9.03 7.88 -4.77
N SER A 57 -8.64 9.01 -4.16
CA SER A 57 -9.22 10.31 -4.43
C SER A 57 -9.03 10.75 -5.88
N LEU A 58 -10.07 11.24 -6.55
CA LEU A 58 -9.94 11.84 -7.88
C LEU A 58 -9.39 13.28 -7.85
N SER A 59 -9.42 13.94 -6.70
CA SER A 59 -9.02 15.34 -6.56
C SER A 59 -7.56 15.55 -6.15
N ASP A 60 -6.90 14.51 -5.64
CA ASP A 60 -5.50 14.60 -5.21
C ASP A 60 -4.55 14.46 -6.41
N ASN A 61 -4.03 15.61 -6.85
CA ASN A 61 -3.20 15.74 -8.05
C ASN A 61 -1.71 15.91 -7.75
N ARG A 62 -1.28 15.63 -6.51
CA ARG A 62 0.15 15.60 -6.20
C ARG A 62 0.83 14.58 -7.10
N GLU A 63 1.90 14.98 -7.78
CA GLU A 63 2.55 14.18 -8.82
C GLU A 63 2.86 12.75 -8.37
N PHE A 64 3.39 12.60 -7.15
CA PHE A 64 3.68 11.30 -6.56
C PHE A 64 2.44 10.41 -6.40
N ILE A 65 1.32 10.98 -5.95
CA ILE A 65 0.04 10.27 -5.81
C ILE A 65 -0.53 9.90 -7.19
N TRP A 66 -0.41 10.79 -8.17
CA TRP A 66 -0.84 10.54 -9.53
C TRP A 66 -0.06 9.38 -10.18
N GLN A 67 1.26 9.31 -9.96
CA GLN A 67 2.10 8.21 -10.44
C GLN A 67 1.68 6.85 -9.85
N ILE A 68 1.28 6.82 -8.57
CA ILE A 68 0.74 5.62 -7.91
C ILE A 68 -0.59 5.21 -8.56
N LYS A 69 -1.51 6.16 -8.72
CA LYS A 69 -2.83 5.93 -9.35
C LYS A 69 -2.72 5.35 -10.75
N LYS A 70 -1.81 5.91 -11.55
CA LYS A 70 -1.58 5.46 -12.93
C LYS A 70 -1.15 3.99 -12.95
N ARG A 71 -0.15 3.62 -12.16
CA ARG A 71 0.35 2.24 -12.06
C ARG A 71 -0.72 1.26 -11.57
N LEU A 72 -1.61 1.71 -10.68
CA LEU A 72 -2.71 0.89 -10.16
C LEU A 72 -3.80 0.67 -11.23
N LYS A 73 -4.17 1.72 -12.00
CA LYS A 73 -5.17 1.62 -13.07
C LYS A 73 -4.79 0.67 -14.19
N ASP A 74 -3.50 0.57 -14.50
CA ASP A 74 -3.00 -0.35 -15.52
C ASP A 74 -3.17 -1.84 -15.11
N ARG A 75 -3.70 -2.12 -13.91
CA ARG A 75 -3.86 -3.47 -13.35
C ARG A 75 -5.24 -3.66 -12.70
N GLU A 76 -6.26 -3.91 -13.52
CA GLU A 76 -7.66 -4.05 -13.10
C GLU A 76 -7.92 -5.14 -12.03
N GLY A 77 -7.00 -6.10 -11.85
CA GLY A 77 -7.11 -7.13 -10.80
C GLY A 77 -6.62 -6.71 -9.41
N ASN A 78 -5.79 -5.67 -9.30
CA ASN A 78 -5.17 -5.31 -8.03
C ASN A 78 -6.12 -4.46 -7.18
N LYS A 79 -6.27 -4.84 -5.90
CA LYS A 79 -7.18 -4.18 -4.97
C LYS A 79 -6.44 -3.58 -3.80
N LEU A 80 -6.75 -2.33 -3.48
CA LEU A 80 -6.38 -1.72 -2.21
C LEU A 80 -7.43 -2.06 -1.15
N MET A 81 -6.98 -2.43 0.04
CA MET A 81 -7.86 -2.75 1.17
C MET A 81 -7.41 -2.04 2.43
N TRP A 82 -8.34 -1.37 3.10
CA TRP A 82 -8.12 -0.83 4.43
C TRP A 82 -8.34 -1.91 5.49
N VAL A 83 -7.42 -1.98 6.46
CA VAL A 83 -7.59 -2.75 7.69
C VAL A 83 -7.42 -1.85 8.90
N ARG A 84 -8.03 -2.23 10.02
CA ARG A 84 -7.83 -1.51 11.27
C ARG A 84 -6.57 -2.04 11.94
N ALA A 85 -5.58 -1.18 12.18
CA ALA A 85 -4.47 -1.50 13.07
C ALA A 85 -5.02 -1.89 14.46
N HIS A 86 -4.40 -2.88 15.10
CA HIS A 86 -4.68 -3.28 16.48
C HIS A 86 -6.04 -3.91 16.78
N LYS A 87 -6.61 -4.73 15.88
CA LYS A 87 -7.40 -5.87 16.38
C LYS A 87 -6.45 -6.96 16.83
N ALA A 88 -6.03 -6.89 18.09
CA ALA A 88 -5.69 -8.12 18.80
C ALA A 88 -6.97 -8.96 18.82
N GLU A 89 -7.05 -9.94 17.93
CA GLU A 89 -7.90 -11.09 18.18
C GLU A 89 -7.19 -11.86 19.30
N MET A 90 -7.38 -11.39 20.55
CA MET A 90 -7.19 -12.25 21.71
C MET A 90 -8.15 -13.40 21.49
N GLY A 91 -7.61 -14.50 20.99
CA GLY A 91 -8.30 -15.78 21.03
C GLY A 91 -8.64 -16.11 22.46
N TYR A 92 -9.93 -16.23 22.73
CA TYR A 92 -10.47 -17.11 23.76
C TYR A 92 -11.17 -18.25 23.04
#